data_AF-A0A9E4AWZ0-F1
#
_entry.id   AF-A0A9E4AWZ0-F1
#
_cell.length_a   1.000
_cell.length_b   1.000
_cell.length_c   1.000
_cell.angle_alpha   90.00
_cell.angle_beta   90.00
_cell.angle_gamma   90.00
#
_symmetry.space_group_name_H-M   'P 1'
#
loop_
_entity.id
_entity.type
_entity.pdbx_description
1 polymer ?
#
loop_
_entity_poly.entity_id
_entity_poly.type
_entity_poly.pdbx_seq_one_letter_code
_entity_poly.pdbx_strand_id
1 'polypeptide(L)'
;MKIPKTLLFMVLNPIPFIVHLTWWFLFAALGVVFDDPFIEGKWSHIAQIVSPPSSFGNYVTAASIIINEITDDIWRNGFWIYVVMPPFLICYREARGNLKGIAREQQVWMGWYHRQQETIAQGNIFEESPPASKDRQINSYSRKAQKTLLSMVRNPVSIIAPFAYWFSAFTLLFIVPQLLFVVTDEPGIVDTAREFVQALPHFAILSIVLALLSSYQETRGTVKGIVKVRQAWTEWHHQQQEAKTQETRFDAPPPLFDTSG
;
A
#
# COMPACT_ATOMS: atom_id res chain seq x y z
N MET A 1 8.58 -12.95 -7.78
CA MET A 1 9.20 -11.89 -6.94
C MET A 1 9.21 -12.38 -5.52
N LYS A 2 10.36 -12.39 -4.83
CA LYS A 2 10.50 -13.02 -3.51
C LYS A 2 9.82 -12.14 -2.43
N ILE A 3 8.99 -12.74 -1.57
CA ILE A 3 8.31 -12.06 -0.44
C ILE A 3 9.30 -11.29 0.46
N PRO A 4 10.46 -11.87 0.87
CA PRO A 4 11.44 -11.19 1.73
C PRO A 4 11.92 -9.86 1.16
N LYS A 5 12.09 -9.78 -0.16
CA LYS A 5 12.54 -8.55 -0.83
C LYS A 5 11.51 -7.43 -0.73
N THR A 6 10.23 -7.78 -0.84
CA THR A 6 9.15 -6.80 -0.73
C THR A 6 9.05 -6.27 0.70
N LEU A 7 9.22 -7.16 1.69
CA LEU A 7 9.26 -6.78 3.10
C LEU A 7 10.46 -5.89 3.42
N LEU A 8 11.67 -6.26 2.95
CA LEU A 8 12.87 -5.43 3.12
C LEU A 8 12.68 -4.05 2.49
N PHE A 9 12.12 -3.98 1.28
CA PHE A 9 11.83 -2.71 0.63
C PHE A 9 10.87 -1.83 1.44
N MET A 10 9.86 -2.44 2.07
CA MET A 10 8.91 -1.74 2.94
C MET A 10 9.58 -1.24 4.22
N VAL A 11 10.47 -2.03 4.83
CA VAL A 11 11.25 -1.62 6.01
C VAL A 11 12.17 -0.44 5.69
N LEU A 12 12.84 -0.47 4.53
CA LEU A 12 13.70 0.62 4.07
C LEU A 12 12.93 1.87 3.62
N ASN A 13 11.61 1.76 3.42
CA ASN A 13 10.74 2.86 3.03
C ASN A 13 9.48 2.88 3.94
N PRO A 14 9.63 3.21 5.24
CA PRO A 14 8.55 3.02 6.22
C PRO A 14 7.45 4.09 6.11
N ILE A 15 7.69 5.20 5.40
CA ILE A 15 6.77 6.35 5.33
C ILE A 15 5.34 5.94 4.95
N PRO A 16 5.09 5.15 3.88
CA PRO A 16 3.73 4.72 3.56
C PRO A 16 3.07 3.92 4.68
N PHE A 17 3.84 3.06 5.37
CA PHE A 17 3.34 2.26 6.48
C PHE A 17 2.98 3.14 7.67
N ILE A 18 3.85 4.07 8.05
CA ILE A 18 3.57 5.04 9.12
C ILE A 18 2.30 5.83 8.80
N VAL A 19 2.18 6.37 7.59
CA VAL A 19 1.02 7.16 7.19
C VAL A 19 -0.26 6.33 7.25
N HIS A 20 -0.28 5.13 6.66
CA HIS A 20 -1.46 4.29 6.67
C HIS A 20 -1.81 3.80 8.08
N LEU A 21 -0.82 3.39 8.88
CA LEU A 21 -1.03 2.95 10.25
C LEU A 21 -1.62 4.07 11.10
N THR A 22 -1.10 5.30 11.00
CA THR A 22 -1.67 6.45 11.71
C THR A 22 -3.13 6.69 11.33
N TRP A 23 -3.47 6.66 10.04
CA TRP A 23 -4.87 6.83 9.62
C TRP A 23 -5.78 5.73 10.14
N TRP A 24 -5.37 4.47 10.03
CA TRP A 24 -6.15 3.34 10.53
C TRP A 24 -6.31 3.37 12.05
N PHE A 25 -5.25 3.73 12.77
CA PHE A 25 -5.29 3.92 14.22
C PHE A 25 -6.25 5.05 14.59
N LEU A 26 -6.21 6.19 13.89
CA LEU A 26 -7.13 7.29 14.14
C LEU A 26 -8.59 6.90 13.87
N PHE A 27 -8.87 6.17 12.79
CA PHE A 27 -10.22 5.67 12.52
C PHE A 27 -10.70 4.68 13.59
N ALA A 28 -9.84 3.76 14.02
CA ALA A 28 -10.12 2.82 15.11
C ALA A 28 -10.41 3.57 16.41
N ALA A 29 -9.54 4.50 16.81
CA ALA A 29 -9.72 5.35 17.98
C ALA A 29 -11.04 6.12 17.92
N LEU A 30 -11.39 6.69 16.76
CA LEU A 30 -12.65 7.38 16.55
C LEU A 30 -13.85 6.45 16.74
N GLY A 31 -13.76 5.23 16.21
CA GLY A 31 -14.77 4.19 16.39
C GLY A 31 -15.02 3.89 17.87
N VAL A 32 -13.95 3.61 18.63
CA VAL A 32 -14.03 3.38 20.08
C VAL A 32 -14.65 4.57 20.81
N VAL A 33 -14.26 5.79 20.42
CA VAL A 33 -14.78 7.03 21.02
C VAL A 33 -16.28 7.22 20.77
N PHE A 34 -16.80 6.73 19.63
CA PHE A 34 -18.20 6.85 19.25
C PHE A 34 -19.09 5.67 19.68
N ASP A 35 -18.53 4.49 19.95
CA ASP A 35 -19.27 3.26 20.27
C ASP A 35 -19.64 3.13 21.77
N ASP A 36 -20.13 4.23 22.37
CA ASP A 36 -20.45 4.42 23.79
C ASP A 36 -20.96 3.12 24.48
N PRO A 37 -20.24 2.54 25.47
CA PRO A 37 -19.62 3.29 26.55
C PRO A 37 -18.15 2.95 26.78
N PHE A 38 -17.34 3.99 27.00
CA PHE A 38 -16.12 3.85 27.78
C PHE A 38 -16.45 3.11 29.10
N ILE A 39 -15.86 1.93 29.29
CA ILE A 39 -15.85 1.06 30.46
C ILE A 39 -15.44 1.82 31.73
N GLU A 40 -14.42 2.69 31.65
CA GLU A 40 -13.91 3.45 32.81
C GLU A 40 -14.24 4.95 32.72
N GLY A 41 -14.26 5.53 31.52
CA GLY A 41 -14.41 6.97 31.31
C GLY A 41 -15.73 7.39 30.66
N LYS A 42 -16.89 7.21 31.32
CA LYS A 42 -18.13 7.86 30.85
C LYS A 42 -17.85 9.32 30.51
N TRP A 43 -18.31 9.82 29.38
CA TRP A 43 -18.08 11.21 28.95
C TRP A 43 -18.38 12.25 30.03
N SER A 44 -19.35 11.95 30.91
CA SER A 44 -19.64 12.76 32.10
C SER A 44 -18.48 12.88 33.08
N HIS A 45 -17.70 11.81 33.29
CA HIS A 45 -16.52 11.80 34.16
C HIS A 45 -15.37 12.61 33.54
N ILE A 46 -15.12 12.43 32.24
CA ILE A 46 -14.15 13.24 31.49
C ILE A 46 -14.53 14.72 31.55
N ALA A 47 -15.82 15.04 31.34
CA ALA A 47 -16.36 16.39 31.42
C ALA A 47 -16.17 17.01 32.81
N GLN A 48 -16.31 16.22 33.89
CA GLN A 48 -16.03 16.67 35.26
C GLN A 48 -14.56 17.02 35.48
N ILE A 49 -13.62 16.25 34.91
CA ILE A 49 -12.18 16.52 35.01
C ILE A 49 -11.81 17.85 34.34
N VAL A 50 -12.37 18.12 33.15
CA VAL A 50 -12.11 19.35 32.39
C VAL A 50 -13.05 20.51 32.74
N SER A 51 -13.92 20.33 33.75
CA SER A 51 -14.82 21.39 34.21
C SER A 51 -14.05 22.56 34.81
N PRO A 52 -14.43 23.82 34.54
CA PRO A 52 -13.81 24.97 35.15
C PRO A 52 -13.90 24.96 36.70
N PRO A 53 -12.85 25.38 37.42
CA PRO A 53 -11.54 25.80 36.90
C PRO A 53 -10.66 24.58 36.54
N SER A 54 -10.39 24.39 35.25
CA SER A 54 -9.59 23.28 34.74
C SER A 54 -8.12 23.69 34.60
N SER A 55 -7.19 22.87 35.08
CA SER A 55 -5.76 23.06 34.85
C SER A 55 -5.29 22.35 33.58
N PHE A 56 -4.12 22.71 33.03
CA PHE A 56 -3.47 21.92 31.97
C PHE A 56 -3.29 20.44 32.38
N GLY A 57 -2.98 20.18 33.65
CA GLY A 57 -2.88 18.82 34.19
C GLY A 57 -4.19 18.03 34.11
N ASN A 58 -5.34 18.69 34.22
CA ASN A 58 -6.65 18.04 34.07
C ASN A 58 -6.88 17.59 32.62
N TYR A 59 -6.50 18.41 31.63
CA TYR A 59 -6.59 18.03 30.21
C TYR A 59 -5.65 16.86 29.89
N VAL A 60 -4.43 16.85 30.43
CA VAL A 60 -3.50 15.73 30.28
C VAL A 60 -4.06 14.45 30.91
N THR A 61 -4.68 14.55 32.08
CA THR A 61 -5.32 13.43 32.77
C THR A 61 -6.48 12.86 31.96
N ALA A 62 -7.38 13.74 31.48
CA ALA A 62 -8.48 13.35 30.60
C ALA A 62 -8.00 12.65 29.32
N ALA A 63 -6.97 13.20 28.66
CA ALA A 63 -6.38 12.59 27.48
C ALA A 63 -5.74 11.22 27.79
N SER A 64 -5.06 11.08 28.92
CA SER A 64 -4.47 9.80 29.34
C SER A 64 -5.53 8.72 29.56
N ILE A 65 -6.68 9.07 30.17
CA ILE A 65 -7.79 8.13 30.37
C ILE A 65 -8.32 7.65 29.01
N ILE A 66 -8.62 8.58 28.10
CA ILE A 66 -9.10 8.27 26.74
C ILE A 66 -8.10 7.37 25.99
N ILE A 67 -6.81 7.69 26.04
CA ILE A 67 -5.76 6.92 25.35
C ILE A 67 -5.64 5.51 25.93
N ASN A 68 -5.65 5.37 27.26
CA ASN A 68 -5.56 4.06 27.92
C ASN A 68 -6.74 3.19 27.51
N GLU A 69 -7.93 3.76 27.46
CA GLU A 69 -9.14 3.04 27.11
C GLU A 69 -9.19 2.59 25.65
N ILE A 70 -8.81 3.48 24.72
CA ILE A 70 -8.61 3.12 23.31
C ILE A 70 -7.58 2.00 23.18
N THR A 71 -6.49 2.08 23.93
CA THR A 71 -5.41 1.09 23.88
C THR A 71 -5.90 -0.26 24.40
N ASP A 72 -6.57 -0.28 25.54
CA ASP A 72 -7.12 -1.49 26.14
C ASP A 72 -8.15 -2.16 25.24
N ASP A 73 -9.06 -1.40 24.62
CA ASP A 73 -10.06 -1.96 23.72
C ASP A 73 -9.44 -2.54 22.43
N ILE A 74 -8.45 -1.82 21.86
CA ILE A 74 -7.68 -2.31 20.71
C ILE A 74 -6.97 -3.64 21.02
N TRP A 75 -6.41 -3.79 22.22
CA TRP A 75 -5.64 -4.98 22.60
C TRP A 75 -6.51 -6.15 23.07
N ARG A 76 -7.51 -5.92 23.95
CA ARG A 76 -8.27 -6.99 24.61
C ARG A 76 -9.13 -7.81 23.64
N ASN A 77 -9.70 -7.17 22.62
CA ASN A 77 -10.63 -7.82 21.70
C ASN A 77 -9.96 -8.38 20.44
N GLY A 78 -8.62 -8.37 20.40
CA GLY A 78 -7.87 -8.70 19.17
C GLY A 78 -8.09 -7.69 18.04
N PHE A 79 -8.71 -6.54 18.34
CA PHE A 79 -9.09 -5.53 17.36
C PHE A 79 -7.88 -4.91 16.67
N TRP A 80 -6.70 -4.95 17.32
CA TRP A 80 -5.41 -4.59 16.74
C TRP A 80 -5.14 -5.27 15.38
N ILE A 81 -5.67 -6.47 15.12
CA ILE A 81 -5.49 -7.13 13.83
C ILE A 81 -6.15 -6.32 12.70
N TYR A 82 -7.30 -5.70 12.96
CA TYR A 82 -8.01 -4.82 12.04
C TYR A 82 -7.35 -3.45 11.91
N VAL A 83 -6.54 -3.05 12.89
CA VAL A 83 -5.76 -1.80 12.83
C VAL A 83 -4.46 -1.99 12.06
N VAL A 84 -3.76 -3.12 12.26
CA VAL A 84 -2.40 -3.36 11.74
C VAL A 84 -2.40 -4.08 10.39
N MET A 85 -3.32 -5.04 10.16
CA MET A 85 -3.30 -5.83 8.92
C MET A 85 -3.62 -5.00 7.67
N PRO A 86 -4.65 -4.12 7.64
CA PRO A 86 -4.93 -3.32 6.46
C PRO A 86 -3.76 -2.42 6.01
N PRO A 87 -3.12 -1.60 6.87
CA PRO A 87 -1.99 -0.77 6.46
C PRO A 87 -0.80 -1.63 6.02
N PHE A 88 -0.52 -2.75 6.72
CA PHE A 88 0.53 -3.68 6.31
C PHE A 88 0.31 -4.23 4.90
N LEU A 89 -0.89 -4.73 4.60
CA LEU A 89 -1.22 -5.29 3.28
C LEU A 89 -1.23 -4.24 2.19
N ILE A 90 -1.72 -3.03 2.47
CA ILE A 90 -1.68 -1.88 1.56
C ILE A 90 -0.23 -1.55 1.20
N CYS A 91 0.64 -1.40 2.20
CA CYS A 91 2.04 -1.04 1.99
C CYS A 91 2.84 -2.15 1.31
N TYR A 92 2.57 -3.41 1.66
CA TYR A 92 3.15 -4.56 0.97
C TYR A 92 2.79 -4.54 -0.53
N ARG A 93 1.55 -4.23 -0.89
CA ARG A 93 1.12 -4.14 -2.29
C ARG A 93 1.73 -2.95 -3.01
N GLU A 94 1.81 -1.78 -2.38
CA GLU A 94 2.50 -0.62 -2.97
C GLU A 94 3.99 -0.94 -3.21
N ALA A 95 4.68 -1.51 -2.23
CA ALA A 95 6.07 -1.95 -2.34
C ALA A 95 6.26 -2.98 -3.47
N ARG A 96 5.35 -3.96 -3.55
CA ARG A 96 5.35 -4.97 -4.60
C ARG A 96 5.22 -4.33 -5.99
N GLY A 97 4.26 -3.43 -6.13
CA GLY A 97 4.06 -2.66 -7.35
C GLY A 97 5.31 -1.89 -7.74
N ASN A 98 5.92 -1.17 -6.79
CA ASN A 98 7.12 -0.38 -7.00
C ASN A 98 8.29 -1.22 -7.54
N LEU A 99 8.57 -2.35 -6.92
CA LEU A 99 9.61 -3.27 -7.39
C LEU A 99 9.31 -3.83 -8.79
N LYS A 100 8.05 -4.13 -9.11
CA LYS A 100 7.62 -4.55 -10.45
C LYS A 100 7.84 -3.45 -11.49
N GLY A 101 7.51 -2.21 -11.14
CA GLY A 101 7.72 -1.03 -11.97
C GLY A 101 9.19 -0.77 -12.25
N ILE A 102 10.03 -0.83 -11.19
CA ILE A 102 11.49 -0.70 -11.29
C ILE A 102 12.06 -1.76 -12.22
N ALA A 103 11.78 -3.04 -11.97
CA ALA A 103 12.35 -4.15 -12.74
C ALA A 103 11.98 -4.05 -14.23
N ARG A 104 10.71 -3.75 -14.53
CA ARG A 104 10.22 -3.62 -15.91
C ARG A 104 10.90 -2.48 -16.64
N GLU A 105 10.94 -1.29 -16.03
CA GLU A 105 11.53 -0.12 -16.67
C GLU A 105 13.05 -0.28 -16.80
N GLN A 106 13.71 -0.87 -15.80
CA GLN A 106 15.15 -1.15 -15.82
C GLN A 106 15.51 -2.07 -16.99
N GLN A 107 14.72 -3.12 -17.23
CA GLN A 107 14.93 -4.03 -18.36
C GLN A 107 14.85 -3.30 -19.72
N VAL A 108 13.90 -2.36 -19.86
CA VAL A 108 13.76 -1.56 -21.09
C VAL A 108 14.99 -0.69 -21.32
N TRP A 109 15.43 0.04 -20.29
CA TRP A 109 16.58 0.94 -20.41
C TRP A 109 17.91 0.21 -20.56
N MET A 110 18.13 -0.88 -19.82
CA MET A 110 19.31 -1.72 -19.99
C MET A 110 19.36 -2.33 -21.39
N GLY A 111 18.23 -2.81 -21.92
CA GLY A 111 18.17 -3.33 -23.28
C GLY A 111 18.53 -2.27 -24.32
N TRP A 112 18.06 -1.04 -24.15
CA TRP A 112 18.44 0.09 -25.01
C TRP A 112 19.93 0.42 -24.89
N TYR A 113 20.46 0.50 -23.66
CA TYR A 113 21.88 0.78 -23.41
C TYR A 113 22.80 -0.29 -24.03
N HIS A 114 22.45 -1.57 -23.92
CA HIS A 114 23.24 -2.65 -24.53
C HIS A 114 23.29 -2.52 -26.05
N ARG A 115 22.15 -2.26 -26.72
CA ARG A 115 22.13 -2.00 -28.18
C ARG A 115 22.97 -0.79 -28.56
N GLN A 116 22.96 0.26 -27.75
CA GLN A 116 23.81 1.44 -27.95
C GLN A 116 25.30 1.05 -27.89
N GLN A 117 25.72 0.30 -26.87
CA GLN A 117 27.11 -0.13 -26.72
C GLN A 117 27.56 -1.05 -27.87
N GLU A 118 26.71 -2.01 -28.27
CA GLU A 118 26.98 -2.90 -29.40
C GLU A 118 27.18 -2.14 -30.71
N THR A 119 26.33 -1.14 -30.98
CA THR A 119 26.40 -0.33 -32.20
C THR A 119 27.66 0.55 -32.22
N ILE A 120 28.02 1.15 -31.08
CA ILE A 120 29.25 1.93 -30.93
C ILE A 120 30.48 1.04 -31.11
N ALA A 121 30.48 -0.17 -30.56
CA ALA A 121 31.59 -1.12 -30.69
C ALA A 121 31.81 -1.55 -32.15
N GLN A 122 30.74 -1.58 -32.96
CA GLN A 122 30.80 -1.83 -34.40
C GLN A 122 31.23 -0.62 -35.22
N GLY A 123 31.51 0.54 -34.59
CA GLY A 123 31.89 1.77 -35.27
C GLY A 123 30.73 2.49 -35.97
N ASN A 124 29.49 2.08 -35.70
CA ASN A 124 28.30 2.66 -36.32
C ASN A 124 27.74 3.81 -35.46
N ILE A 125 27.04 4.75 -36.11
CA ILE A 125 26.29 5.81 -35.42
C ILE A 125 24.99 5.18 -34.89
N PHE A 126 24.76 5.29 -33.58
CA PHE A 126 23.53 4.80 -32.98
C PHE A 126 22.40 5.82 -33.14
N GLU A 127 21.41 5.50 -33.97
CA GLU A 127 20.27 6.38 -34.31
C GLU A 127 19.00 6.12 -33.50
N GLU A 128 18.95 5.03 -32.71
CA GLU A 128 17.75 4.70 -31.91
C GLU A 128 17.59 5.71 -30.76
N SER A 129 16.49 6.47 -30.81
CA SER A 129 16.14 7.42 -29.74
C SER A 129 15.96 6.70 -28.40
N PRO A 130 16.33 7.33 -27.26
CA PRO A 130 16.09 6.74 -25.96
C PRO A 130 14.60 6.48 -25.73
N PRO A 131 14.23 5.46 -24.93
CA PRO A 131 12.85 5.16 -24.59
C PRO A 131 12.09 6.45 -24.21
N ALA A 132 11.00 6.72 -24.95
CA ALA A 132 10.39 8.04 -24.97
C ALA A 132 10.00 8.52 -23.55
N SER A 133 10.61 9.64 -23.13
CA SER A 133 10.35 10.29 -21.84
C SER A 133 9.06 11.13 -21.82
N LYS A 134 8.08 10.84 -22.70
CA LYS A 134 6.84 11.64 -22.95
C LYS A 134 6.00 11.99 -21.70
N ASP A 135 6.36 11.48 -20.54
CA ASP A 135 5.77 11.78 -19.24
C ASP A 135 6.52 12.81 -18.40
N ARG A 136 7.50 13.53 -18.96
CA ARG A 136 8.44 14.38 -18.21
C ARG A 136 7.81 15.53 -17.42
N GLN A 137 6.51 15.89 -17.58
CA GLN A 137 6.14 17.26 -17.20
C GLN A 137 4.77 17.58 -16.59
N ILE A 138 3.92 16.64 -16.17
CA ILE A 138 2.68 17.05 -15.48
C ILE A 138 2.47 16.23 -14.20
N ASN A 139 3.01 16.78 -13.11
CA ASN A 139 3.15 16.18 -11.79
C ASN A 139 1.96 16.45 -10.85
N SER A 140 0.77 16.74 -11.36
CA SER A 140 -0.40 16.92 -10.48
C SER A 140 -0.83 15.59 -9.87
N TYR A 141 -1.26 15.63 -8.60
CA TYR A 141 -1.82 14.46 -7.92
C TYR A 141 -2.98 13.84 -8.71
N SER A 142 -3.85 14.69 -9.25
CA SER A 142 -5.00 14.28 -10.07
C SER A 142 -4.61 13.49 -11.32
N ARG A 143 -3.56 13.90 -12.04
CA ARG A 143 -3.11 13.20 -13.25
C ARG A 143 -2.45 11.87 -12.92
N LYS A 144 -1.76 11.77 -11.78
CA LYS A 144 -1.22 10.49 -11.27
C LYS A 144 -2.34 9.53 -10.89
N ALA A 145 -3.37 10.02 -10.21
CA ALA A 145 -4.56 9.23 -9.89
C ALA A 145 -5.27 8.75 -11.16
N GLN A 146 -5.50 9.64 -12.13
CA GLN A 146 -6.14 9.31 -13.41
C GLN A 146 -5.35 8.26 -14.20
N LYS A 147 -4.02 8.39 -14.30
CA LYS A 147 -3.17 7.39 -14.96
C LYS A 147 -3.24 6.03 -14.27
N THR A 148 -3.27 6.04 -12.94
CA THR A 148 -3.39 4.82 -12.12
C THR A 148 -4.74 4.15 -12.40
N LEU A 149 -5.83 4.91 -12.35
CA LEU A 149 -7.18 4.40 -12.65
C LEU A 149 -7.30 3.87 -14.08
N LEU A 150 -6.78 4.60 -15.08
CA LEU A 150 -6.77 4.15 -16.47
C LEU A 150 -5.97 2.85 -16.65
N SER A 151 -4.83 2.73 -15.96
CA SER A 151 -4.04 1.51 -15.96
C SER A 151 -4.79 0.33 -15.31
N MET A 152 -5.57 0.56 -14.26
CA MET A 152 -6.41 -0.47 -13.64
C MET A 152 -7.53 -0.91 -14.59
N VAL A 153 -8.22 0.04 -15.23
CA VAL A 153 -9.32 -0.26 -16.18
C VAL A 153 -8.80 -1.08 -17.37
N ARG A 154 -7.59 -0.80 -17.86
CA ARG A 154 -6.97 -1.54 -18.96
C ARG A 154 -6.54 -2.96 -18.59
N ASN A 155 -6.45 -3.28 -17.30
CA ASN A 155 -6.02 -4.59 -16.83
C ASN A 155 -6.94 -5.09 -15.69
N PRO A 156 -8.16 -5.56 -16.02
CA PRO A 156 -9.15 -5.94 -15.01
C PRO A 156 -8.69 -7.10 -14.10
N VAL A 157 -7.73 -7.91 -14.56
CA VAL A 157 -7.12 -8.98 -13.75
C VAL A 157 -6.49 -8.41 -12.47
N SER A 158 -5.98 -7.18 -12.51
CA SER A 158 -5.41 -6.54 -11.32
C SER A 158 -6.44 -6.24 -10.24
N ILE A 159 -7.73 -6.24 -10.55
CA ILE A 159 -8.85 -6.04 -9.61
C ILE A 159 -9.46 -7.39 -9.24
N ILE A 160 -9.68 -8.28 -10.21
CA ILE A 160 -10.31 -9.59 -10.03
C ILE A 160 -9.51 -10.47 -9.06
N ALA A 161 -8.17 -10.52 -9.21
CA ALA A 161 -7.34 -11.35 -8.34
C ALA A 161 -7.37 -10.89 -6.86
N PRO A 162 -7.22 -9.59 -6.53
CA PRO A 162 -7.48 -9.10 -5.17
C PRO A 162 -8.89 -9.39 -4.66
N PHE A 163 -9.92 -9.26 -5.50
CA PHE A 163 -11.29 -9.56 -5.10
C PHE A 163 -11.44 -11.01 -4.67
N ALA A 164 -10.99 -11.96 -5.51
CA ALA A 164 -11.03 -13.38 -5.18
C ALA A 164 -10.25 -13.69 -3.88
N TYR A 165 -9.09 -13.07 -3.68
CA TYR A 165 -8.30 -13.20 -2.46
C TYR A 165 -9.06 -12.72 -1.21
N TRP A 166 -9.58 -11.49 -1.23
CA TRP A 166 -10.29 -10.91 -0.08
C TRP A 166 -11.59 -11.65 0.21
N PHE A 167 -12.33 -12.01 -0.82
CA PHE A 167 -13.56 -12.76 -0.69
C PHE A 167 -13.32 -14.14 -0.06
N SER A 168 -12.28 -14.84 -0.50
CA SER A 168 -11.86 -16.10 0.10
C SER A 168 -11.41 -15.91 1.55
N ALA A 169 -10.66 -14.85 1.84
CA ALA A 169 -10.20 -14.56 3.19
C ALA A 169 -11.35 -14.30 4.17
N PHE A 170 -12.35 -13.48 3.79
CA PHE A 170 -13.54 -13.25 4.61
C PHE A 170 -14.38 -14.51 4.78
N THR A 171 -14.53 -15.29 3.70
CA THR A 171 -15.22 -16.58 3.74
C THR A 171 -14.55 -17.53 4.74
N LEU A 172 -13.22 -17.64 4.71
CA LEU A 172 -12.47 -18.47 5.66
C LEU A 172 -12.54 -17.93 7.09
N LEU A 173 -12.43 -16.61 7.28
CA LEU A 173 -12.55 -15.97 8.59
C LEU A 173 -13.94 -16.20 9.22
N PHE A 174 -14.99 -16.31 8.41
CA PHE A 174 -16.32 -16.62 8.90
C PHE A 174 -16.52 -18.12 9.16
N ILE A 175 -16.09 -18.98 8.23
CA ILE A 175 -16.33 -20.43 8.29
C ILE A 175 -15.47 -21.11 9.34
N VAL A 176 -14.20 -20.72 9.52
CA VAL A 176 -13.26 -21.43 10.41
C VAL A 176 -13.71 -21.38 11.89
N PRO A 177 -14.09 -20.22 12.47
CA PRO A 177 -14.62 -20.19 13.82
C PRO A 177 -15.91 -21.00 13.96
N GLN A 178 -16.81 -20.90 12.97
CA GLN A 178 -18.07 -21.64 13.01
C GLN A 178 -17.83 -23.16 12.95
N LEU A 179 -16.91 -23.65 12.10
CA LEU A 179 -16.54 -25.06 12.06
C LEU A 179 -15.93 -25.58 13.36
N LEU A 180 -15.23 -24.71 14.12
CA LEU A 180 -14.69 -25.07 15.44
C LEU A 180 -15.79 -25.18 16.51
N PHE A 181 -16.89 -24.44 16.36
CA PHE A 181 -18.02 -24.42 17.32
C PHE A 181 -19.17 -25.37 16.96
N VAL A 182 -19.41 -25.67 15.68
CA VAL A 182 -20.56 -26.47 15.17
C VAL A 182 -20.42 -27.98 15.41
N VAL A 183 -19.34 -28.45 16.06
CA VAL A 183 -19.08 -29.88 16.30
C VAL A 183 -20.11 -30.55 17.24
N THR A 184 -21.05 -29.82 17.83
CA THR A 184 -21.91 -30.36 18.91
C THR A 184 -23.40 -30.55 18.62
N ASP A 185 -24.00 -30.02 17.54
CA ASP A 185 -25.46 -30.22 17.29
C ASP A 185 -25.88 -30.07 15.80
N GLU A 186 -26.65 -31.02 15.27
CA GLU A 186 -27.21 -31.01 13.89
C GLU A 186 -28.03 -29.76 13.49
N PRO A 187 -28.91 -29.18 14.35
CA PRO A 187 -29.61 -27.95 13.99
C PRO A 187 -28.66 -26.77 13.74
N GLY A 188 -27.45 -26.79 14.29
CA GLY A 188 -26.45 -25.73 14.10
C GLY A 188 -25.99 -25.58 12.65
N ILE A 189 -25.96 -26.66 11.86
CA ILE A 189 -25.45 -26.62 10.48
C ILE A 189 -26.37 -25.79 9.57
N VAL A 190 -27.68 -25.95 9.69
CA VAL A 190 -28.67 -25.25 8.85
C VAL A 190 -28.69 -23.76 9.16
N ASP A 191 -28.60 -23.40 10.45
CA ASP A 191 -28.56 -22.01 10.90
C ASP A 191 -27.25 -21.32 10.48
N THR A 192 -26.10 -21.98 10.64
CA THR A 192 -24.82 -21.47 10.14
C THR A 192 -24.83 -21.26 8.62
N ALA A 193 -25.42 -22.19 7.85
CA ALA A 193 -25.53 -22.04 6.40
C ALA A 193 -26.41 -20.84 6.02
N ARG A 194 -27.50 -20.60 6.75
CA ARG A 194 -28.37 -19.42 6.55
C ARG A 194 -27.63 -18.13 6.86
N GLU A 195 -26.94 -18.05 8.00
CA GLU A 195 -26.15 -16.89 8.39
C GLU A 195 -25.04 -16.60 7.37
N PHE A 196 -24.35 -17.64 6.88
CA PHE A 196 -23.35 -17.49 5.83
C PHE A 196 -23.94 -16.85 4.55
N VAL A 197 -25.08 -17.37 4.07
CA VAL A 197 -25.74 -16.84 2.87
C VAL A 197 -26.19 -15.38 3.07
N GLN A 198 -26.65 -15.02 4.27
CA GLN A 198 -27.00 -13.64 4.61
C GLN A 198 -25.77 -12.73 4.72
N ALA A 199 -24.62 -13.26 5.10
CA ALA A 199 -23.36 -12.52 5.19
C ALA A 199 -22.65 -12.34 3.83
N LEU A 200 -22.94 -13.19 2.82
CA LEU A 200 -22.29 -13.14 1.49
C LEU A 200 -22.30 -11.75 0.83
N PRO A 201 -23.40 -10.98 0.81
CA PRO A 201 -23.39 -9.63 0.23
C PRO A 201 -22.41 -8.69 0.95
N HIS A 202 -22.31 -8.79 2.27
CA HIS A 202 -21.39 -7.98 3.07
C HIS A 202 -19.94 -8.34 2.74
N PHE A 203 -19.62 -9.63 2.62
CA PHE A 203 -18.29 -10.08 2.19
C PHE A 203 -17.96 -9.59 0.79
N ALA A 204 -18.90 -9.65 -0.15
CA ALA A 204 -18.71 -9.17 -1.51
C ALA A 204 -18.41 -7.67 -1.53
N ILE A 205 -19.20 -6.84 -0.83
CA ILE A 205 -18.99 -5.38 -0.76
C ILE A 205 -17.61 -5.05 -0.17
N LEU A 206 -17.27 -5.64 0.99
CA LEU A 206 -15.96 -5.41 1.62
C LEU A 206 -14.81 -5.86 0.71
N SER A 207 -14.97 -7.00 0.04
CA SER A 207 -13.97 -7.53 -0.89
C SER A 207 -13.78 -6.63 -2.11
N ILE A 208 -14.86 -6.04 -2.65
CA ILE A 208 -14.77 -5.08 -3.76
C ILE A 208 -13.99 -3.85 -3.32
N VAL A 209 -14.31 -3.27 -2.16
CA VAL A 209 -13.61 -2.09 -1.64
C VAL A 209 -12.13 -2.38 -1.44
N LEU A 210 -11.80 -3.48 -0.76
CA LEU A 210 -10.40 -3.86 -0.51
C LEU A 210 -9.66 -4.25 -1.79
N ALA A 211 -10.35 -4.84 -2.77
CA ALA A 211 -9.78 -5.15 -4.07
C ALA A 211 -9.42 -3.90 -4.87
N LEU A 212 -10.32 -2.91 -4.88
CA LEU A 212 -10.07 -1.61 -5.52
C LEU A 212 -8.89 -0.89 -4.87
N LEU A 213 -8.88 -0.81 -3.53
CA LEU A 213 -7.76 -0.23 -2.78
C LEU A 213 -6.45 -0.97 -3.06
N SER A 214 -6.47 -2.29 -3.01
CA SER A 214 -5.31 -3.14 -3.29
C SER A 214 -4.76 -2.93 -4.70
N SER A 215 -5.63 -2.98 -5.71
CA SER A 215 -5.28 -2.79 -7.11
C SER A 215 -4.74 -1.38 -7.36
N TYR A 216 -5.36 -0.38 -6.74
CA TYR A 216 -4.91 1.01 -6.83
C TYR A 216 -3.50 1.17 -6.27
N GLN A 217 -3.23 0.63 -5.09
CA GLN A 217 -1.92 0.78 -4.44
C GLN A 217 -0.82 0.03 -5.19
N GLU A 218 -1.10 -1.18 -5.67
CA GLU A 218 -0.15 -1.93 -6.50
C GLU A 218 0.14 -1.22 -7.82
N THR A 219 -0.89 -0.66 -8.47
CA THR A 219 -0.73 0.09 -9.73
C THR A 219 0.01 1.39 -9.51
N ARG A 220 -0.33 2.15 -8.46
CA ARG A 220 0.35 3.39 -8.06
C ARG A 220 1.82 3.13 -7.75
N GLY A 221 2.11 2.06 -7.00
CA GLY A 221 3.47 1.59 -6.74
C GLY A 221 4.22 1.34 -8.05
N THR A 222 3.62 0.60 -8.98
CA THR A 222 4.20 0.31 -10.30
C THR A 222 4.55 1.58 -11.08
N VAL A 223 3.62 2.55 -11.13
CA VAL A 223 3.86 3.84 -11.80
C VAL A 223 4.99 4.61 -11.13
N LYS A 224 5.04 4.62 -9.79
CA LYS A 224 6.12 5.26 -9.02
C LYS A 224 7.49 4.64 -9.34
N GLY A 225 7.56 3.32 -9.42
CA GLY A 225 8.78 2.61 -9.80
C GLY A 225 9.27 2.93 -11.20
N ILE A 226 8.36 2.93 -12.19
CA ILE A 226 8.64 3.31 -13.57
C ILE A 226 9.19 4.73 -13.65
N VAL A 227 8.51 5.70 -13.01
CA VAL A 227 8.93 7.10 -13.03
C VAL A 227 10.32 7.29 -12.41
N LYS A 228 10.61 6.60 -11.29
CA LYS A 228 11.91 6.66 -10.62
C LYS A 228 13.04 6.20 -11.53
N VAL A 229 12.89 5.04 -12.17
CA VAL A 229 13.92 4.50 -13.08
C VAL A 229 14.09 5.41 -14.28
N ARG A 230 12.99 5.81 -14.92
CA ARG A 230 13.02 6.67 -16.10
C ARG A 230 13.70 8.00 -15.83
N GLN A 231 13.43 8.62 -14.68
CA GLN A 231 14.07 9.88 -14.29
C GLN A 231 15.58 9.72 -14.17
N ALA A 232 16.06 8.71 -13.44
CA ALA A 232 17.49 8.46 -13.26
C ALA A 232 18.19 8.18 -14.60
N TRP A 233 17.59 7.36 -15.47
CA TRP A 233 18.15 7.08 -16.79
C TRP A 233 18.15 8.28 -17.73
N THR A 234 17.11 9.10 -17.70
CA THR A 234 17.04 10.31 -18.53
C THR A 234 18.08 11.33 -18.08
N GLU A 235 18.29 11.48 -16.77
CA GLU A 235 19.32 12.35 -16.20
C GLU A 235 20.72 11.86 -16.54
N TRP A 236 20.99 10.57 -16.35
CA TRP A 236 22.26 9.94 -16.74
C TRP A 236 22.56 10.13 -18.24
N HIS A 237 21.57 9.89 -19.10
CA HIS A 237 21.73 10.06 -20.55
C HIS A 237 21.99 11.53 -20.92
N HIS A 238 21.34 12.48 -20.24
CA HIS A 238 21.57 13.90 -20.46
C HIS A 238 23.01 14.30 -20.10
N GLN A 239 23.51 13.87 -18.94
CA GLN A 239 24.90 14.11 -18.53
C GLN A 239 25.90 13.47 -19.51
N GLN A 240 25.59 12.27 -20.03
CA GLN A 240 26.39 11.62 -21.06
C GLN A 240 26.45 12.46 -22.35
N GLN A 241 25.34 13.06 -22.77
CA GLN A 241 25.29 13.94 -23.95
C GLN A 241 26.04 15.25 -23.73
N GLU A 242 25.90 15.85 -22.55
CA GLU A 242 26.64 17.07 -22.19
C GLU A 242 28.15 16.84 -22.20
N ALA A 243 28.61 15.74 -21.60
CA ALA A 243 30.02 15.36 -21.62
C ALA A 243 30.55 15.15 -23.04
N LYS A 244 29.78 14.46 -23.91
CA LYS A 244 30.10 14.32 -25.33
C LYS A 244 30.22 15.67 -26.05
N THR A 245 29.35 16.62 -25.73
CA THR A 245 29.34 17.96 -26.34
C THR A 245 30.52 18.81 -25.87
N GLN A 246 30.94 18.62 -24.62
CA GLN A 246 32.09 19.31 -24.02
C GLN A 246 33.44 18.60 -24.30
N GLU A 247 33.43 17.51 -25.09
CA GLU A 247 34.60 16.65 -25.34
C GLU A 247 35.25 16.12 -24.05
N THR A 248 34.46 15.99 -22.98
CA THR A 248 34.90 15.45 -21.69
C THR A 248 34.59 13.96 -21.57
N ARG A 249 35.43 13.25 -20.84
CA ARG A 249 35.23 11.83 -20.56
C ARG A 249 34.11 11.65 -19.54
N PHE A 250 33.12 10.82 -19.87
CA PHE A 250 32.02 10.46 -18.99
C PHE A 250 32.21 9.04 -18.44
N ASP A 251 32.59 8.94 -17.16
CA ASP A 251 32.90 7.66 -16.50
C ASP A 251 31.79 7.16 -15.55
N ALA A 252 30.65 7.87 -15.46
CA ALA A 252 29.57 7.45 -14.57
C ALA A 252 28.86 6.20 -15.12
N PRO A 253 28.77 5.10 -14.34
CA PRO A 253 28.09 3.89 -14.78
C PRO A 253 26.59 4.12 -14.93
N PRO A 254 25.89 3.34 -15.77
CA PRO A 254 24.45 3.42 -15.90
C PRO A 254 23.76 3.17 -14.55
N PRO A 255 22.63 3.84 -14.26
CA PRO A 255 21.92 3.65 -13.00
C PRO A 255 21.38 2.23 -12.91
N LEU A 256 21.88 1.47 -11.94
CA LEU A 256 21.41 0.13 -11.61
C LEU A 256 20.55 0.18 -10.36
N PHE A 257 19.31 -0.26 -10.48
CA PHE A 257 18.43 -0.45 -9.33
C PHE A 257 18.49 -1.92 -8.94
N ASP A 258 18.98 -2.20 -7.72
CA ASP A 258 19.04 -3.58 -7.24
C ASP A 258 17.63 -4.16 -7.19
N THR A 259 17.41 -5.13 -8.07
CA THR A 259 16.18 -5.91 -8.14
C THR A 259 16.44 -7.40 -7.93
N SER A 260 17.66 -7.80 -7.61
CA SER A 260 18.15 -9.17 -7.70
C SER A 260 18.47 -9.87 -6.37
N GLY A 261 18.34 -9.20 -5.22
CA GLY A 261 18.36 -9.86 -3.89
C GLY A 261 17.26 -10.90 -3.68
#